data_AF-A0A917I7D2-F1
#
_entry.id   AF-A0A917I7D2-F1
#
_cell.length_a   1.000
_cell.length_b   1.000
_cell.length_c   1.000
_cell.angle_alpha   90.00
_cell.angle_beta   90.00
_cell.angle_gamma   90.00
#
_symmetry.space_group_name_H-M   'P 1'
#
loop_
_entity.id
_entity.type
_entity.pdbx_description
1 polymer ?
#
loop_
_entity_poly.entity_id
_entity_poly.type
_entity_poly.pdbx_seq_one_letter_code
_entity_poly.pdbx_strand_id
1 'polypeptide(L)'
;MGLPGSGKTTLANALAPRLNAVHFNADAVRQEINKDLGFSVGDRIEQARRMGWLCDQVVKAGGYAIADFVCPTAGAREAFQVGGDATIVWLDRISKSRYADTNQLFEAPHPHHVRVSADGTPEHWAEVIVRMLRPVFDPQKPTALFVGRYQPFHEGHRRLIEEGLRRVGQVCIAVRATHGTSIKDPHDFEYIRARIEHGLRAYEGRFVVMPVPNVSHIFYGRDVGYQIERLELDAVTEAISATQIRLREATRSPLECFLGNA
;
A
#
# COMPACT_ATOMS: atom_id res chain seq x y z
N MET A 1 -18.45 0.90 -1.20
CA MET A 1 -19.58 1.84 -1.07
C MET A 1 -20.56 1.68 -2.22
N GLY A 2 -21.80 2.14 -2.04
CA GLY A 2 -22.86 2.02 -3.04
C GLY A 2 -24.23 1.86 -2.40
N LEU A 3 -25.28 2.12 -3.17
CA LEU A 3 -26.66 2.06 -2.70
C LEU A 3 -27.02 0.66 -2.14
N PRO A 4 -27.95 0.56 -1.16
CA PRO A 4 -28.49 -0.72 -0.72
C PRO A 4 -29.01 -1.53 -1.92
N GLY A 5 -28.60 -2.80 -2.02
CA GLY A 5 -28.93 -3.66 -3.16
C GLY A 5 -27.94 -3.61 -4.34
N SER A 6 -26.90 -2.76 -4.31
CA SER A 6 -25.91 -2.67 -5.40
C SER A 6 -24.93 -3.85 -5.49
N GLY A 7 -25.01 -4.83 -4.58
CA GLY A 7 -24.13 -6.01 -4.55
C GLY A 7 -22.86 -5.87 -3.71
N LYS A 8 -22.82 -4.93 -2.75
CA LYS A 8 -21.63 -4.69 -1.89
C LYS A 8 -21.14 -5.93 -1.15
N THR A 9 -22.04 -6.58 -0.42
CA THR A 9 -21.73 -7.80 0.35
C THR A 9 -21.33 -8.94 -0.58
N THR A 10 -21.95 -9.07 -1.76
CA THR A 10 -21.56 -10.06 -2.77
C THR A 10 -20.13 -9.84 -3.26
N LEU A 11 -19.74 -8.61 -3.59
CA LEU A 11 -18.37 -8.30 -3.99
C LEU A 11 -17.38 -8.49 -2.83
N ALA A 12 -17.75 -8.09 -1.61
CA ALA A 12 -16.93 -8.29 -0.42
C ALA A 12 -16.65 -9.78 -0.15
N ASN A 13 -17.67 -10.64 -0.28
CA ASN A 13 -17.54 -12.09 -0.14
C ASN A 13 -16.63 -12.71 -1.21
N ALA A 14 -16.63 -12.17 -2.43
CA ALA A 14 -15.69 -12.59 -3.47
C ALA A 14 -14.26 -12.09 -3.16
N LEU A 15 -14.11 -10.88 -2.65
CA LEU A 15 -12.81 -10.25 -2.42
C LEU A 15 -12.08 -10.79 -1.17
N ALA A 16 -12.82 -11.03 -0.08
CA ALA A 16 -12.26 -11.44 1.21
C ALA A 16 -11.32 -12.66 1.15
N PRO A 17 -11.69 -13.80 0.53
CA PRO A 17 -10.81 -14.97 0.47
C PRO A 17 -9.56 -14.74 -0.39
N ARG A 18 -9.62 -13.85 -1.39
CA ARG A 18 -8.47 -13.55 -2.28
C ARG A 18 -7.40 -12.70 -1.60
N LEU A 19 -7.81 -11.85 -0.67
CA LEU A 19 -6.92 -11.00 0.14
C LEU A 19 -6.60 -11.60 1.51
N ASN A 20 -7.23 -12.71 1.89
CA ASN A 20 -7.29 -13.18 3.28
C ASN A 20 -7.72 -12.05 4.24
N ALA A 21 -8.76 -11.31 3.84
CA ALA A 21 -9.20 -10.11 4.53
C ALA A 21 -10.26 -10.40 5.59
N VAL A 22 -10.27 -9.59 6.65
CA VAL A 22 -11.39 -9.50 7.60
C VAL A 22 -12.50 -8.66 6.98
N HIS A 23 -13.68 -9.24 6.81
CA HIS A 23 -14.86 -8.53 6.29
C HIS A 23 -15.73 -8.04 7.43
N PHE A 24 -15.78 -6.72 7.60
CA PHE A 24 -16.72 -6.04 8.47
C PHE A 24 -17.99 -5.73 7.68
N ASN A 25 -19.04 -6.52 7.92
CA ASN A 25 -20.37 -6.22 7.38
C ASN A 25 -21.05 -5.11 8.20
N ALA A 26 -21.53 -4.07 7.53
CA ALA A 26 -22.07 -2.89 8.21
C ALA A 26 -23.30 -3.19 9.08
N ASP A 27 -24.18 -4.08 8.62
CA ASP A 27 -25.40 -4.45 9.33
C ASP A 27 -25.07 -5.34 10.54
N ALA A 28 -24.17 -6.31 10.38
CA ALA A 28 -23.70 -7.17 11.48
C ALA A 28 -22.97 -6.36 12.56
N VAL A 29 -22.08 -5.43 12.17
CA VAL A 29 -21.38 -4.55 13.14
C VAL A 29 -22.38 -3.66 13.88
N ARG A 30 -23.39 -3.13 13.18
CA ARG A 30 -24.45 -2.33 13.81
C ARG A 30 -25.27 -3.15 14.79
N GLN A 31 -25.63 -4.38 14.41
CA GLN A 31 -26.41 -5.28 15.25
C GLN A 31 -25.64 -5.79 16.45
N GLU A 32 -24.33 -6.03 16.35
CA GLU A 32 -23.56 -6.69 17.43
C GLU A 32 -22.72 -5.74 18.28
N ILE A 33 -22.10 -4.73 17.66
CA ILE A 33 -21.13 -3.85 18.31
C ILE A 33 -21.74 -2.48 18.59
N ASN A 34 -22.45 -1.90 17.61
CA ASN A 34 -22.99 -0.54 17.71
C ASN A 34 -24.50 -0.54 18.02
N LYS A 35 -24.92 -1.39 18.98
CA LYS A 35 -26.33 -1.56 19.41
C LYS A 35 -26.95 -0.26 19.94
N ASP A 36 -26.12 0.66 20.40
CA ASP A 36 -26.48 1.98 20.92
C ASP A 36 -26.84 2.99 19.83
N LEU A 37 -26.45 2.75 18.57
CA LEU A 37 -26.56 3.74 17.49
C LEU A 37 -27.88 3.63 16.71
N GLY A 38 -28.60 4.74 16.63
CA GLY A 38 -29.77 4.92 15.77
C GLY A 38 -29.43 5.23 14.30
N PHE A 39 -30.35 5.87 13.60
CA PHE A 39 -30.22 6.23 12.17
C PHE A 39 -30.07 7.74 11.94
N SER A 40 -29.84 8.51 13.01
CA SER A 40 -29.55 9.94 12.89
C SER A 40 -28.26 10.19 12.11
N VAL A 41 -28.05 11.41 11.63
CA VAL A 41 -26.79 11.77 10.93
C VAL A 41 -25.59 11.55 11.84
N GLY A 42 -25.68 11.95 13.12
CA GLY A 42 -24.63 11.75 14.12
C GLY A 42 -24.32 10.27 14.35
N ASP A 43 -25.35 9.43 14.48
CA ASP A 43 -25.16 7.98 14.66
C ASP A 43 -24.51 7.32 13.43
N ARG A 44 -24.84 7.80 12.22
CA ARG A 44 -24.23 7.29 10.98
C ARG A 44 -22.75 7.66 10.89
N ILE A 45 -22.39 8.87 11.31
CA ILE A 45 -20.99 9.33 11.41
C ILE A 45 -20.23 8.49 12.44
N GLU A 46 -20.81 8.30 13.64
CA GLU A 46 -20.16 7.51 14.69
C GLU A 46 -20.04 6.02 14.32
N GLN A 47 -21.05 5.45 13.64
CA GLN A 47 -20.94 4.11 13.08
C GLN A 47 -19.76 4.02 12.11
N ALA A 48 -19.63 4.99 11.20
CA ALA A 48 -18.54 5.04 10.23
C ALA A 48 -17.19 5.12 10.94
N ARG A 49 -17.05 5.99 11.94
CA ARG A 49 -15.83 6.15 12.74
C ARG A 49 -15.44 4.87 13.48
N ARG A 50 -16.38 4.22 14.17
CA ARG A 50 -16.12 2.97 14.90
C ARG A 50 -15.72 1.83 13.95
N MET A 51 -16.41 1.73 12.81
CA MET A 51 -16.12 0.72 11.79
C MET A 51 -14.76 0.95 11.12
N GLY A 52 -14.40 2.22 10.85
CA GLY A 52 -13.07 2.61 10.39
C GLY A 52 -11.98 2.19 11.37
N TRP A 53 -12.15 2.53 12.65
CA TRP A 53 -11.22 2.14 13.70
C TRP A 53 -11.00 0.62 13.80
N LEU A 54 -12.06 -0.19 13.62
CA LEU A 54 -11.95 -1.66 13.58
C LEU A 54 -11.11 -2.13 12.39
N CYS A 55 -11.33 -1.53 11.21
CA CYS A 55 -10.52 -1.82 10.01
C CYS A 55 -9.05 -1.45 10.24
N ASP A 56 -8.78 -0.30 10.86
CA ASP A 56 -7.43 0.16 11.16
C ASP A 56 -6.66 -0.81 12.06
N GLN A 57 -7.33 -1.48 13.01
CA GLN A 57 -6.65 -2.48 13.84
C GLN A 57 -6.17 -3.68 13.03
N VAL A 58 -6.97 -4.14 12.07
CA VAL A 58 -6.59 -5.23 11.16
C VAL A 58 -5.42 -4.82 10.28
N VAL A 59 -5.45 -3.60 9.73
CA VAL A 59 -4.36 -3.06 8.91
C VAL A 59 -3.08 -2.89 9.71
N LYS A 60 -3.17 -2.39 10.96
CA LYS A 60 -2.02 -2.30 11.87
C LYS A 60 -1.39 -3.65 12.19
N ALA A 61 -2.19 -4.71 12.24
CA ALA A 61 -1.71 -6.09 12.39
C ALA A 61 -1.14 -6.68 11.09
N GLY A 62 -1.13 -5.95 9.98
CA GLY A 62 -0.62 -6.39 8.68
C GLY A 62 -1.62 -7.13 7.81
N GLY A 63 -2.91 -7.10 8.15
CA GLY A 63 -3.98 -7.75 7.38
C GLY A 63 -4.73 -6.78 6.45
N TYR A 64 -5.61 -7.35 5.62
CA TYR A 64 -6.58 -6.57 4.83
C TYR A 64 -7.92 -6.51 5.57
N ALA A 65 -8.58 -5.35 5.54
CA ALA A 65 -9.94 -5.17 6.02
C ALA A 65 -10.86 -4.74 4.87
N ILE A 66 -12.06 -5.30 4.81
CA ILE A 66 -13.11 -4.90 3.87
C ILE A 66 -14.32 -4.42 4.66
N ALA A 67 -14.76 -3.19 4.41
CA ALA A 67 -16.01 -2.66 4.93
C ALA A 67 -17.03 -2.51 3.80
N ASP A 68 -18.14 -3.27 3.84
CA ASP A 68 -19.19 -3.22 2.80
C ASP A 68 -20.23 -2.10 3.05
N PHE A 69 -19.75 -0.98 3.54
CA PHE A 69 -20.52 0.14 4.06
C PHE A 69 -21.25 0.93 2.94
N VAL A 70 -22.42 1.49 3.25
CA VAL A 70 -23.11 2.44 2.35
C VAL A 70 -22.37 3.78 2.32
N CYS A 71 -21.98 4.29 3.50
CA CYS A 71 -21.27 5.56 3.72
C CYS A 71 -21.79 6.74 2.86
N PRO A 72 -23.05 7.15 3.09
CA PRO A 72 -23.75 7.99 2.12
C PRO A 72 -23.15 9.39 1.97
N THR A 73 -22.54 9.97 3.01
CA THR A 73 -22.10 11.37 3.03
C THR A 73 -20.59 11.52 3.07
N ALA A 74 -20.06 12.65 2.60
CA ALA A 74 -18.64 13.00 2.69
C ALA A 74 -18.13 12.94 4.13
N GLY A 75 -18.87 13.52 5.08
CA GLY A 75 -18.49 13.51 6.49
C GLY A 75 -18.40 12.10 7.11
N ALA A 76 -19.25 11.16 6.67
CA ALA A 76 -19.14 9.77 7.12
C ALA A 76 -17.90 9.07 6.51
N ARG A 77 -17.52 9.42 5.27
CA ARG A 77 -16.29 8.90 4.63
C ARG A 77 -15.05 9.43 5.33
N GLU A 78 -15.02 10.73 5.62
CA GLU A 78 -13.95 11.36 6.40
C GLU A 78 -13.84 10.73 7.80
N ALA A 79 -14.96 10.54 8.49
CA ALA A 79 -14.99 9.91 9.80
C ALA A 79 -14.46 8.46 9.79
N PHE A 80 -14.71 7.71 8.72
CA PHE A 80 -14.19 6.36 8.54
C PHE A 80 -12.66 6.35 8.37
N GLN A 81 -12.08 7.36 7.72
CA GLN A 81 -10.66 7.43 7.36
C GLN A 81 -9.78 8.17 8.38
N VAL A 82 -10.30 8.49 9.57
CA VAL A 82 -9.56 9.23 10.60
C VAL A 82 -8.25 8.53 11.01
N GLY A 83 -8.23 7.20 11.04
CA GLY A 83 -7.03 6.43 11.42
C GLY A 83 -6.14 5.99 10.26
N GLY A 84 -6.56 6.23 9.00
CA GLY A 84 -5.80 5.83 7.82
C GLY A 84 -6.60 5.93 6.52
N ASP A 85 -5.88 5.95 5.40
CA ASP A 85 -6.49 5.98 4.07
C ASP A 85 -7.15 4.65 3.70
N ALA A 86 -8.28 4.73 3.01
CA ALA A 86 -9.01 3.57 2.53
C ALA A 86 -9.09 3.55 0.99
N THR A 87 -8.96 2.35 0.42
CA THR A 87 -9.28 2.14 -0.99
C THR A 87 -10.79 2.18 -1.19
N ILE A 88 -11.27 3.26 -1.81
CA ILE A 88 -12.70 3.45 -2.11
C ILE A 88 -13.08 2.69 -3.39
N VAL A 89 -13.85 1.62 -3.23
CA VAL A 89 -14.55 0.90 -4.31
C VAL A 89 -16.01 1.33 -4.35
N TRP A 90 -16.43 1.95 -5.45
CA TRP A 90 -17.80 2.41 -5.67
C TRP A 90 -18.58 1.42 -6.54
N LEU A 91 -19.61 0.80 -5.98
CA LEU A 91 -20.54 -0.05 -6.71
C LEU A 91 -21.68 0.79 -7.28
N ASP A 92 -21.53 1.14 -8.55
CA ASP A 92 -22.45 1.93 -9.34
C ASP A 92 -23.23 1.04 -10.32
N ARG A 93 -24.00 0.11 -9.75
CA ARG A 93 -24.77 -0.89 -10.52
C ARG A 93 -26.27 -0.59 -10.58
N ILE A 94 -26.75 0.30 -9.71
CA ILE A 94 -28.15 0.68 -9.60
C ILE A 94 -28.25 2.19 -9.41
N SER A 95 -29.28 2.80 -10.00
CA SER A 95 -29.53 4.24 -9.90
C SER A 95 -30.38 4.61 -8.68
N LYS A 96 -31.20 3.68 -8.16
CA LYS A 96 -32.03 3.87 -6.96
C LYS A 96 -32.13 2.59 -6.16
N SER A 97 -32.15 2.71 -4.83
CA SER A 97 -32.48 1.63 -3.91
C SER A 97 -33.96 1.67 -3.49
N ARG A 98 -34.39 0.65 -2.74
CA ARG A 98 -35.72 0.59 -2.11
C ARG A 98 -35.92 1.58 -0.94
N TYR A 99 -34.85 2.24 -0.47
CA TYR A 99 -34.90 3.13 0.68
C TYR A 99 -34.83 4.59 0.24
N ALA A 100 -35.95 5.31 0.34
CA ALA A 100 -36.07 6.69 -0.16
C ALA A 100 -35.16 7.67 0.61
N ASP A 101 -35.06 7.53 1.92
CA ASP A 101 -34.17 8.32 2.79
C ASP A 101 -32.70 8.19 2.37
N THR A 102 -32.27 6.96 2.05
CA THR A 102 -30.90 6.67 1.64
C THR A 102 -30.61 7.20 0.25
N ASN A 103 -31.58 7.11 -0.67
CA ASN A 103 -31.44 7.67 -2.02
C ASN A 103 -31.25 9.20 -1.98
N GLN A 104 -31.93 9.90 -1.06
CA GLN A 104 -31.80 11.35 -0.90
C GLN A 104 -30.45 11.76 -0.31
N LEU A 105 -29.89 10.94 0.59
CA LEU A 105 -28.64 11.23 1.29
C LEU A 105 -27.38 10.75 0.56
N PHE A 106 -27.51 9.86 -0.43
CA PHE A 106 -26.36 9.23 -1.06
C PHE A 106 -25.61 10.19 -1.98
N GLU A 107 -24.38 10.51 -1.63
CA GLU A 107 -23.42 11.20 -2.46
C GLU A 107 -22.48 10.19 -3.12
N ALA A 108 -22.37 10.24 -4.44
CA ALA A 108 -21.39 9.43 -5.15
C ALA A 108 -19.97 9.78 -4.66
N PRO A 109 -19.13 8.79 -4.33
CA PRO A 109 -17.81 9.07 -3.77
C PRO A 109 -16.89 9.68 -4.84
N HIS A 110 -16.26 10.80 -4.50
CA HIS A 110 -15.20 11.41 -5.29
C HIS A 110 -14.14 12.02 -4.35
N PRO A 111 -12.85 11.65 -4.48
CA PRO A 111 -12.30 10.65 -5.39
C PRO A 111 -12.70 9.20 -5.05
N HIS A 112 -12.57 8.29 -6.01
CA HIS A 112 -12.69 6.84 -5.80
C HIS A 112 -11.61 6.12 -6.63
N HIS A 113 -11.23 4.91 -6.20
CA HIS A 113 -10.14 4.15 -6.83
C HIS A 113 -10.68 3.21 -7.92
N VAL A 114 -11.83 2.58 -7.66
CA VAL A 114 -12.48 1.65 -8.60
C VAL A 114 -13.97 1.97 -8.66
N ARG A 115 -14.51 2.13 -9.87
CA ARG A 115 -15.95 2.17 -10.13
C ARG A 115 -16.39 0.84 -10.75
N VAL A 116 -17.21 0.11 -10.03
CA VAL A 116 -17.80 -1.17 -10.44
C VAL A 116 -19.13 -0.87 -11.11
N SER A 117 -19.15 -0.94 -12.44
CA SER A 117 -20.35 -0.75 -13.26
C SER A 117 -21.24 -2.00 -13.28
N ALA A 118 -22.38 -1.90 -13.97
CA ALA A 118 -23.29 -3.03 -14.17
C ALA A 118 -22.66 -4.18 -14.95
N ASP A 119 -21.68 -3.90 -15.82
CA ASP A 119 -20.94 -4.88 -16.60
C ASP A 119 -19.98 -5.69 -15.73
N GLY A 120 -19.86 -6.99 -16.00
CA GLY A 120 -18.95 -7.90 -15.29
C GLY A 120 -19.54 -8.55 -14.03
N THR A 121 -18.94 -9.68 -13.65
CA THR A 121 -19.33 -10.45 -12.46
C THR A 121 -18.60 -9.94 -11.21
N PRO A 122 -19.10 -10.22 -9.99
CA PRO A 122 -18.37 -9.93 -8.75
C PRO A 122 -16.95 -10.51 -8.74
N GLU A 123 -16.73 -11.69 -9.33
CA GLU A 123 -15.43 -12.35 -9.40
C GLU A 123 -14.44 -11.59 -10.29
N HIS A 124 -14.91 -11.11 -11.45
CA HIS A 124 -14.10 -10.27 -12.34
C HIS A 124 -13.64 -8.99 -11.62
N TRP A 125 -14.56 -8.29 -10.97
CA TRP A 125 -14.22 -7.06 -10.24
C TRP A 125 -13.36 -7.34 -9.01
N ALA A 126 -13.57 -8.46 -8.31
CA ALA A 126 -12.69 -8.86 -7.22
C ALA A 126 -11.26 -9.07 -7.71
N GLU A 127 -11.05 -9.72 -8.86
CA GLU A 127 -9.72 -9.89 -9.47
C GLU A 127 -9.08 -8.55 -9.83
N VAL A 128 -9.82 -7.62 -10.43
CA VAL A 128 -9.34 -6.27 -10.74
C VAL A 128 -8.88 -5.55 -9.47
N ILE A 129 -9.68 -5.60 -8.41
CA ILE A 129 -9.36 -4.98 -7.12
C ILE A 129 -8.14 -5.64 -6.47
N VAL A 130 -8.03 -6.97 -6.51
CA VAL A 130 -6.86 -7.69 -5.97
C VAL A 130 -5.60 -7.28 -6.70
N ARG A 131 -5.60 -7.21 -8.04
CA ARG A 131 -4.43 -6.78 -8.81
C ARG A 131 -4.01 -5.34 -8.53
N MET A 132 -4.97 -4.48 -8.22
CA MET A 132 -4.70 -3.11 -7.82
C MET A 132 -4.07 -3.03 -6.42
N LEU A 133 -4.57 -3.83 -5.47
CA LEU A 133 -4.10 -3.85 -4.07
C LEU A 133 -2.79 -4.64 -3.89
N ARG A 134 -2.64 -5.72 -4.63
CA ARG A 134 -1.48 -6.62 -4.66
C ARG A 134 -0.95 -6.67 -6.09
N PRO A 135 -0.28 -5.59 -6.54
CA PRO A 135 0.36 -5.60 -7.85
C PRO A 135 1.36 -6.76 -7.93
N VAL A 136 1.48 -7.35 -9.11
CA VAL A 136 2.53 -8.31 -9.43
C VAL A 136 3.49 -7.60 -10.38
N PHE A 137 4.79 -7.79 -10.18
CA PHE A 137 5.79 -7.15 -11.01
C PHE A 137 5.64 -7.63 -12.45
N ASP A 138 5.53 -6.69 -13.38
CA ASP A 138 5.33 -6.97 -14.80
C ASP A 138 6.54 -6.46 -15.58
N PRO A 139 7.39 -7.35 -16.12
CA PRO A 139 8.61 -6.94 -16.82
C PRO A 139 8.35 -6.18 -18.12
N GLN A 140 7.12 -6.14 -18.64
CA GLN A 140 6.77 -5.40 -19.86
C GLN A 140 6.36 -3.94 -19.58
N LYS A 141 6.08 -3.58 -18.32
CA LYS A 141 5.69 -2.22 -17.96
C LYS A 141 6.92 -1.30 -17.81
N PRO A 142 6.75 0.02 -18.04
CA PRO A 142 7.79 1.00 -17.72
C PRO A 142 8.33 0.80 -16.30
N THR A 143 9.65 0.71 -16.16
CA THR A 143 10.33 0.37 -14.90
C THR A 143 11.53 1.28 -14.70
N ALA A 144 11.65 1.92 -13.53
CA ALA A 144 12.85 2.67 -13.17
C ALA A 144 13.94 1.72 -12.65
N LEU A 145 15.18 1.91 -13.09
CA LEU A 145 16.32 1.10 -12.66
C LEU A 145 17.16 1.88 -11.63
N PHE A 146 17.37 1.29 -10.46
CA PHE A 146 18.30 1.77 -9.46
C PHE A 146 19.48 0.81 -9.35
N VAL A 147 20.71 1.30 -9.48
CA VAL A 147 21.93 0.50 -9.35
C VAL A 147 22.72 0.99 -8.14
N GLY A 148 23.02 0.11 -7.19
CA GLY A 148 23.70 0.51 -5.96
C GLY A 148 24.37 -0.64 -5.22
N ARG A 149 25.16 -0.29 -4.21
CA ARG A 149 25.81 -1.26 -3.30
C ARG A 149 24.95 -1.56 -2.08
N TYR A 150 24.27 -0.53 -1.54
CA TYR A 150 23.38 -0.61 -0.38
C TYR A 150 24.01 -1.24 0.88
N GLN A 151 25.20 -0.76 1.27
CA GLN A 151 26.02 -1.30 2.38
C GLN A 151 26.08 -0.33 3.60
N PRO A 152 25.08 -0.31 4.50
CA PRO A 152 23.80 -1.03 4.44
C PRO A 152 22.69 -0.23 3.72
N PHE A 153 21.57 -0.89 3.45
CA PHE A 153 20.34 -0.21 3.03
C PHE A 153 19.80 0.67 4.17
N HIS A 154 19.37 1.89 3.84
CA HIS A 154 18.96 2.90 4.83
C HIS A 154 17.87 3.81 4.27
N GLU A 155 17.35 4.72 5.11
CA GLU A 155 16.21 5.57 4.77
C GLU A 155 16.43 6.45 3.53
N GLY A 156 17.62 7.05 3.36
CA GLY A 156 17.94 7.77 2.11
C GLY A 156 17.77 6.93 0.83
N HIS A 157 18.24 5.67 0.82
CA HIS A 157 18.01 4.77 -0.31
C HIS A 157 16.53 4.45 -0.49
N ARG A 158 15.82 4.21 0.62
CA ARG A 158 14.38 3.93 0.61
C ARG A 158 13.60 5.07 -0.03
N ARG A 159 13.83 6.32 0.40
CA ARG A 159 13.13 7.51 -0.14
C ARG A 159 13.41 7.71 -1.63
N LEU A 160 14.64 7.48 -2.09
CA LEU A 160 14.96 7.53 -3.54
C LEU A 160 14.14 6.53 -4.34
N ILE A 161 14.03 5.30 -3.84
CA ILE A 161 13.29 4.23 -4.51
C ILE A 161 11.77 4.49 -4.45
N GLU A 162 11.26 4.99 -3.32
CA GLU A 162 9.86 5.41 -3.16
C GLU A 162 9.48 6.50 -4.16
N GLU A 163 10.37 7.46 -4.42
CA GLU A 163 10.15 8.48 -5.45
C GLU A 163 10.11 7.89 -6.86
N GLY A 164 10.99 6.92 -7.17
CA GLY A 164 10.93 6.16 -8.43
C GLY A 164 9.62 5.38 -8.58
N LEU A 165 9.18 4.70 -7.51
CA LEU A 165 7.89 4.00 -7.45
C LEU A 165 6.71 4.96 -7.68
N ARG A 166 6.76 6.16 -7.08
CA ARG A 166 5.73 7.19 -7.23
C ARG A 166 5.61 7.69 -8.67
N ARG A 167 6.75 7.94 -9.34
CA ARG A 167 6.78 8.49 -10.71
C ARG A 167 6.48 7.45 -11.79
N VAL A 168 7.07 6.26 -11.69
CA VAL A 168 7.06 5.28 -12.78
C VAL A 168 6.06 4.16 -12.56
N GLY A 169 5.72 3.86 -11.31
CA GLY A 169 4.80 2.77 -10.98
C GLY A 169 5.53 1.52 -10.48
N GLN A 170 6.68 1.17 -11.05
CA GLN A 170 7.49 0.04 -10.61
C GLN A 170 9.00 0.28 -10.77
N VAL A 171 9.80 -0.46 -10.01
CA VAL A 171 11.25 -0.29 -9.94
C VAL A 171 12.01 -1.63 -9.99
N CYS A 172 13.16 -1.63 -10.63
CA CYS A 172 14.16 -2.70 -10.56
C CYS A 172 15.35 -2.19 -9.74
N ILE A 173 15.71 -2.93 -8.69
CA ILE A 173 16.80 -2.58 -7.78
C ILE A 173 17.95 -3.57 -8.01
N ALA A 174 18.97 -3.11 -8.72
CA ALA A 174 20.16 -3.87 -9.04
C ALA A 174 21.24 -3.67 -7.96
N VAL A 175 21.52 -4.74 -7.22
CA VAL A 175 22.53 -4.74 -6.16
C VAL A 175 23.88 -5.20 -6.72
N ARG A 176 24.88 -4.32 -6.67
CA ARG A 176 26.24 -4.63 -7.14
C ARG A 176 26.91 -5.64 -6.21
N ALA A 177 27.53 -6.66 -6.78
CA ALA A 177 28.34 -7.65 -6.07
C ALA A 177 29.67 -7.06 -5.55
N THR A 178 29.61 -6.33 -4.42
CA THR A 178 30.78 -5.71 -3.77
C THR A 178 31.16 -6.35 -2.43
N HIS A 179 30.46 -7.39 -2.00
CA HIS A 179 30.75 -8.08 -0.74
C HIS A 179 32.22 -8.49 -0.63
N GLY A 180 32.87 -8.14 0.48
CA GLY A 180 34.26 -8.49 0.75
C GLY A 180 35.30 -7.72 -0.06
N THR A 181 34.90 -6.81 -0.96
CA THR A 181 35.84 -5.98 -1.73
C THR A 181 36.47 -4.87 -0.89
N SER A 182 35.82 -4.46 0.20
CA SER A 182 36.37 -3.51 1.17
C SER A 182 35.70 -3.65 2.54
N ILE A 183 36.31 -3.06 3.58
CA ILE A 183 35.67 -2.94 4.90
C ILE A 183 34.35 -2.15 4.87
N LYS A 184 34.10 -1.41 3.80
CA LYS A 184 32.85 -0.67 3.59
C LYS A 184 31.74 -1.52 2.95
N ASP A 185 32.05 -2.76 2.55
CA ASP A 185 31.13 -3.67 1.87
C ASP A 185 31.00 -5.01 2.64
N PRO A 186 30.58 -4.99 3.92
CA PRO A 186 30.60 -6.18 4.78
C PRO A 186 29.45 -7.16 4.52
N HIS A 187 28.36 -6.75 3.87
CA HIS A 187 27.17 -7.58 3.71
C HIS A 187 27.10 -8.26 2.34
N ASP A 188 26.53 -9.45 2.28
CA ASP A 188 26.27 -10.15 1.03
C ASP A 188 24.95 -9.70 0.38
N PHE A 189 24.64 -10.28 -0.78
CA PHE A 189 23.43 -9.95 -1.53
C PHE A 189 22.15 -10.29 -0.75
N GLU A 190 22.09 -11.44 -0.10
CA GLU A 190 20.88 -11.90 0.60
C GLU A 190 20.57 -11.02 1.81
N TYR A 191 21.58 -10.59 2.57
CA TYR A 191 21.40 -9.60 3.63
C TYR A 191 20.83 -8.29 3.10
N ILE A 192 21.41 -7.75 2.02
CA ILE A 192 20.96 -6.49 1.43
C ILE A 192 19.53 -6.63 0.89
N ARG A 193 19.25 -7.73 0.19
CA ARG A 193 17.93 -8.05 -0.35
C ARG A 193 16.88 -8.08 0.75
N ALA A 194 17.14 -8.81 1.84
CA ALA A 194 16.21 -8.87 2.97
C ALA A 194 15.94 -7.48 3.58
N ARG A 195 16.97 -6.62 3.69
CA ARG A 195 16.82 -5.24 4.19
C ARG A 195 15.99 -4.36 3.25
N ILE A 196 16.19 -4.49 1.94
CA ILE A 196 15.42 -3.79 0.92
C ILE A 196 13.96 -4.26 0.95
N GLU A 197 13.71 -5.56 0.90
CA GLU A 197 12.37 -6.16 0.93
C GLU A 197 11.61 -5.76 2.20
N HIS A 198 12.28 -5.77 3.36
CA HIS A 198 11.69 -5.29 4.60
C HIS A 198 11.37 -3.78 4.55
N GLY A 199 12.31 -2.97 4.08
CA GLY A 199 12.15 -1.52 4.01
C GLY A 199 11.09 -1.06 3.00
N LEU A 200 10.84 -1.87 1.97
CA LEU A 200 9.88 -1.59 0.90
C LEU A 200 8.64 -2.49 0.95
N ARG A 201 8.39 -3.20 2.05
CA ARG A 201 7.26 -4.16 2.20
C ARG A 201 5.89 -3.60 1.77
N ALA A 202 5.66 -2.30 1.96
CA ALA A 202 4.42 -1.62 1.59
C ALA A 202 4.22 -1.53 0.06
N TYR A 203 5.26 -1.78 -0.72
CA TYR A 203 5.29 -1.71 -2.18
C TYR A 203 5.53 -3.09 -2.81
N GLU A 204 5.29 -4.18 -2.06
CA GLU A 204 5.46 -5.54 -2.54
C GLU A 204 4.81 -5.74 -3.92
N GLY A 205 5.54 -6.40 -4.83
CA GLY A 205 5.12 -6.63 -6.21
C GLY A 205 5.17 -5.40 -7.13
N ARG A 206 5.58 -4.23 -6.64
CA ARG A 206 5.97 -3.07 -7.47
C ARG A 206 7.48 -2.94 -7.62
N PHE A 207 8.25 -3.81 -7.00
CA PHE A 207 9.70 -3.84 -7.16
C PHE A 207 10.23 -5.25 -7.31
N VAL A 208 11.41 -5.36 -7.93
CA VAL A 208 12.25 -6.55 -7.93
C VAL A 208 13.64 -6.19 -7.47
N VAL A 209 14.28 -7.09 -6.74
CA VAL A 209 15.68 -6.96 -6.32
C VAL A 209 16.49 -8.04 -7.03
N MET A 210 17.54 -7.65 -7.74
CA MET A 210 18.38 -8.58 -8.49
C MET A 210 19.87 -8.30 -8.25
N PRO A 211 20.72 -9.34 -8.18
CA PRO A 211 22.15 -9.14 -8.13
C PRO A 211 22.67 -8.76 -9.53
N VAL A 212 23.67 -7.88 -9.56
CA VAL A 212 24.47 -7.59 -10.75
C VAL A 212 25.96 -7.70 -10.41
N PRO A 213 26.84 -7.93 -11.41
CA PRO A 213 28.28 -7.83 -11.20
C PRO A 213 28.68 -6.48 -10.60
N ASN A 214 29.94 -6.33 -10.20
CA ASN A 214 30.45 -5.03 -9.76
C ASN A 214 30.56 -4.05 -10.95
N VAL A 215 29.43 -3.49 -11.38
CA VAL A 215 29.31 -2.57 -12.51
C VAL A 215 30.09 -1.29 -12.22
N SER A 216 31.08 -1.00 -13.05
CA SER A 216 31.92 0.20 -12.98
C SER A 216 31.52 1.26 -14.01
N HIS A 217 30.98 0.85 -15.16
CA HIS A 217 30.61 1.72 -16.26
C HIS A 217 29.25 1.29 -16.84
N ILE A 218 28.43 2.25 -17.24
CA ILE A 218 27.20 2.04 -18.02
C ILE A 218 27.37 2.81 -19.32
N PHE A 219 27.54 2.10 -20.43
CA PHE A 219 27.60 2.70 -21.76
C PHE A 219 26.22 2.59 -22.43
N TYR A 220 25.81 3.64 -23.15
CA TYR A 220 24.54 3.67 -23.86
C TYR A 220 24.72 4.30 -25.24
N GLY A 221 23.90 3.88 -26.20
CA GLY A 221 23.94 4.35 -27.59
C GLY A 221 23.01 5.54 -27.86
N ARG A 222 22.81 5.83 -29.15
CA ARG A 222 21.75 6.76 -29.59
C ARG A 222 20.38 6.06 -29.52
N ASP A 223 19.34 6.81 -29.16
CA ASP A 223 17.93 6.36 -29.18
C ASP A 223 17.64 5.08 -28.37
N VAL A 224 18.23 4.96 -27.18
CA VAL A 224 18.12 3.76 -26.32
C VAL A 224 16.73 3.50 -25.70
N GLY A 225 15.75 4.38 -25.93
CA GLY A 225 14.38 4.19 -25.49
C GLY A 225 14.13 4.35 -23.98
N TYR A 226 15.11 4.84 -23.21
CA TYR A 226 14.97 5.17 -21.79
C TYR A 226 15.60 6.52 -21.45
N GLN A 227 15.14 7.12 -20.36
CA GLN A 227 15.65 8.39 -19.84
C GLN A 227 16.65 8.14 -18.71
N ILE A 228 17.69 8.97 -18.62
CA ILE A 228 18.63 8.99 -17.51
C ILE A 228 18.37 10.26 -16.71
N GLU A 229 17.95 10.11 -15.46
CA GLU A 229 17.61 11.22 -14.57
C GLU A 229 18.37 11.07 -13.24
N ARG A 230 18.82 12.19 -12.68
CA ARG A 230 19.29 12.27 -11.30
C ARG A 230 18.14 12.75 -10.43
N LEU A 231 17.74 11.94 -9.45
CA LEU A 231 16.80 12.36 -8.42
C LEU A 231 17.54 13.12 -7.31
N GLU A 232 17.03 14.28 -6.94
CA GLU A 232 17.48 15.07 -5.79
C GLU A 232 16.43 14.97 -4.68
N LEU A 233 16.87 14.72 -3.45
CA LEU A 233 15.99 14.64 -2.28
C LEU A 233 16.19 15.86 -1.39
N ASP A 234 15.35 16.01 -0.36
CA ASP A 234 15.55 17.06 0.62
C ASP A 234 16.89 16.90 1.37
N ALA A 235 17.48 18.03 1.79
CA ALA A 235 18.81 18.07 2.38
C ALA A 235 18.96 17.18 3.65
N VAL A 236 17.86 16.95 4.39
CA VAL A 236 17.88 16.09 5.58
C VAL A 236 18.04 14.63 5.17
N THR A 237 17.31 14.19 4.14
CA THR A 237 17.43 12.84 3.59
C THR A 237 18.81 12.58 2.99
N GLU A 238 19.35 13.55 2.24
CA GLU A 238 20.68 13.42 1.62
C GLU A 238 21.82 13.36 2.64
N ALA A 239 21.62 13.90 3.84
CA ALA A 239 22.59 13.83 4.93
C ALA A 239 22.71 12.44 5.59
N ILE A 240 21.79 11.50 5.31
CA ILE A 240 21.80 10.16 5.90
C ILE A 240 22.99 9.36 5.36
N SER A 241 23.97 9.10 6.23
CA SER A 241 25.24 8.48 5.85
C SER A 241 25.34 7.01 6.28
N ALA A 242 25.54 6.13 5.30
CA ALA A 242 25.87 4.71 5.53
C ALA A 242 27.09 4.51 6.43
N THR A 243 28.04 5.46 6.47
CA THR A 243 29.22 5.40 7.36
C THR A 243 28.82 5.54 8.82
N GLN A 244 27.95 6.51 9.14
CA GLN A 244 27.49 6.72 10.51
C GLN A 244 26.62 5.56 11.01
N ILE A 245 25.82 4.96 10.13
CA ILE A 245 25.00 3.79 10.45
C ILE A 245 25.89 2.60 10.80
N ARG A 246 26.93 2.32 9.99
CA ARG A 246 27.90 1.24 10.29
C ARG A 246 28.60 1.43 11.63
N LEU A 247 28.96 2.67 11.99
CA LEU A 247 29.55 2.97 13.29
C LEU A 247 28.57 2.67 14.44
N ARG A 248 27.30 3.04 14.30
CA ARG A 248 26.25 2.76 15.31
C ARG A 248 25.98 1.26 15.46
N GLU A 249 25.91 0.53 14.35
CA GLU A 249 25.71 -0.93 14.36
C GLU A 249 26.90 -1.66 15.01
N ALA A 250 28.14 -1.19 14.78
CA ALA A 250 29.33 -1.75 15.41
C ALA A 250 29.40 -1.51 16.93
N THR A 251 28.72 -0.48 17.45
CA THR A 251 28.68 -0.14 18.88
C THR A 251 27.49 -0.74 19.65
N ARG A 252 26.50 -1.33 18.98
CA ARG A 252 25.33 -1.93 19.64
C ARG A 252 25.71 -3.22 20.36
N SER A 253 25.30 -3.34 21.63
CA SER A 253 25.49 -4.61 22.36
C SER A 253 24.53 -5.69 21.83
N PRO A 254 24.87 -6.99 21.95
CA PRO A 254 23.99 -8.08 21.50
C PRO A 254 22.56 -8.02 22.09
N LEU A 255 22.41 -7.43 23.29
CA LEU A 255 21.12 -7.27 23.99
C LEU A 255 20.22 -6.20 23.36
N GLU A 256 20.79 -5.16 22.74
CA GLU A 256 20.03 -4.07 22.09
C GLU A 256 19.52 -4.46 20.69
N CYS A 257 20.10 -5.48 20.06
CA CYS A 257 19.60 -6.03 18.79
C CYS A 257 18.35 -6.90 18.97
N PHE A 258 18.15 -7.52 20.14
CA PHE A 258 17.00 -8.38 20.42
C PHE A 258 15.74 -7.59 20.81
N LEU A 259 15.92 -6.46 21.50
CA LEU A 259 14.85 -5.57 21.90
C LEU A 259 14.80 -4.42 20.90
N GLY A 260 14.27 -4.68 19.70
CA GLY A 260 13.99 -3.63 18.73
C GLY A 260 13.20 -2.50 19.41
N ASN A 261 13.70 -1.27 19.30
CA ASN A 261 13.19 -0.06 19.95
C ASN A 261 11.67 -0.13 20.24
N ALA A 262 11.32 -0.21 21.52
CA ALA A 262 9.99 0.11 22.02
C ALA A 262 9.70 1.61 21.85
#